data_AF-A0A7X9HEL0-F1
#
_entry.id   AF-A0A7X9HEL0-F1
#
_cell.length_a   1.000
_cell.length_b   1.000
_cell.length_c   1.000
_cell.angle_alpha   90.00
_cell.angle_beta   90.00
_cell.angle_gamma   90.00
#
_symmetry.space_group_name_H-M   'P 1'
#
loop_
_entity.id
_entity.type
_entity.pdbx_description
1 polymer ?
#
loop_
_entity_poly.entity_id
_entity_poly.type
_entity_poly.pdbx_seq_one_letter_code
_entity_poly.pdbx_strand_id
1 'polypeptide(L)'
;MHIETTTCISLTNISILENYAKQLNVPLRSLIMYLLMYAAKNEKRKAIAFKRLSYRKRNTEDSWRRVHLVLYHSEYEFILDVKKLWKMSLARCIEFCIDNIL
;
A
#
# COMPACT_ATOMS: atom_id res chain seq x y z
N MET A 1 -9.70 5.45 -17.93
CA MET A 1 -10.45 4.32 -17.33
C MET A 1 -10.12 4.26 -15.84
N HIS A 2 -11.13 4.17 -14.98
CA HIS A 2 -10.95 3.98 -13.54
C HIS A 2 -11.05 2.49 -13.21
N ILE A 3 -10.17 2.00 -12.34
CA ILE A 3 -10.14 0.61 -11.89
C ILE A 3 -10.47 0.60 -10.41
N GLU A 4 -11.53 -0.12 -10.06
CA GLU A 4 -11.92 -0.33 -8.67
C GLU A 4 -11.23 -1.58 -8.12
N THR A 5 -10.57 -1.45 -6.99
CA THR A 5 -9.96 -2.57 -6.29
C THR A 5 -10.20 -2.49 -4.80
N THR A 6 -10.20 -3.64 -4.14
CA THR A 6 -10.38 -3.72 -2.69
C THR A 6 -9.12 -4.24 -2.04
N THR A 7 -8.73 -3.62 -0.93
CA THR A 7 -7.63 -4.11 -0.10
C THR A 7 -8.02 -4.03 1.36
N CYS A 8 -7.48 -4.95 2.17
CA CYS A 8 -7.71 -4.91 3.61
C CYS A 8 -6.53 -4.22 4.27
N ILE A 9 -6.77 -3.29 5.19
CA ILE A 9 -5.73 -2.62 5.98
C ILE A 9 -6.07 -2.80 7.47
N SER A 10 -5.06 -2.91 8.34
CA SER A 10 -5.30 -2.98 9.78
C SER A 10 -5.89 -1.66 10.28
N LEU A 11 -6.69 -1.71 11.34
CA LEU A 11 -7.34 -0.50 11.88
C LEU A 11 -6.32 0.55 12.34
N THR A 12 -5.21 0.10 12.92
CA THR A 12 -4.09 0.95 13.35
C THR A 12 -3.45 1.68 12.16
N ASN A 13 -3.16 0.96 11.08
CA ASN A 13 -2.57 1.56 9.89
C ASN A 13 -3.55 2.51 9.19
N ILE A 14 -4.84 2.20 9.19
CA ILE A 14 -5.86 3.10 8.63
C ILE A 14 -5.93 4.40 9.42
N SER A 15 -5.94 4.35 10.77
CA SER A 15 -6.03 5.58 11.56
C SER A 15 -4.82 6.49 11.36
N ILE A 16 -3.62 5.89 11.24
CA ILE A 16 -2.38 6.61 10.90
C ILE A 16 -2.52 7.29 9.53
N LEU A 17 -2.91 6.52 8.50
CA LEU A 17 -3.05 7.05 7.15
C LEU A 17 -4.15 8.13 7.05
N GLU A 18 -5.30 7.95 7.72
CA GLU A 18 -6.37 8.94 7.76
C GLU A 18 -5.94 10.23 8.45
N ASN A 19 -5.13 10.15 9.51
CA ASN A 19 -4.59 11.33 10.20
C ASN A 19 -3.65 12.12 9.27
N TYR A 20 -2.68 11.46 8.64
CA TYR A 20 -1.78 12.10 7.68
C TYR A 20 -2.50 12.65 6.45
N ALA A 21 -3.50 11.92 5.94
CA ALA A 21 -4.31 12.36 4.80
C ALA A 21 -5.05 13.66 5.12
N LYS A 22 -5.59 13.78 6.34
CA LYS A 22 -6.23 15.02 6.84
C LYS A 22 -5.22 16.14 6.99
N GLN A 23 -4.06 15.89 7.63
CA GLN A 23 -3.02 16.91 7.82
C GLN A 23 -2.48 17.48 6.50
N LEU A 24 -2.31 16.61 5.50
CA LEU A 24 -1.83 16.99 4.17
C LEU A 24 -2.95 17.48 3.24
N ASN A 25 -4.21 17.45 3.69
CA ASN A 25 -5.39 17.77 2.89
C ASN A 25 -5.45 17.02 1.54
N VAL A 26 -5.19 15.72 1.57
CA VAL A 26 -5.24 14.85 0.38
C VAL A 26 -6.16 13.65 0.61
N PRO A 27 -6.78 13.09 -0.45
CA PRO A 27 -7.51 11.83 -0.33
C PRO A 27 -6.61 10.69 0.15
N LEU A 28 -7.16 9.77 0.95
CA LEU A 28 -6.46 8.59 1.47
C LEU A 28 -5.77 7.77 0.35
N ARG A 29 -6.46 7.59 -0.78
CA ARG A 29 -5.92 6.94 -1.97
C ARG A 29 -4.64 7.64 -2.45
N SER A 30 -4.67 8.96 -2.59
CA SER A 30 -3.52 9.74 -3.05
C SER A 30 -2.34 9.59 -2.10
N LEU A 31 -2.59 9.63 -0.79
CA LEU A 31 -1.54 9.37 0.21
C LEU A 31 -0.90 7.99 0.04
N ILE A 32 -1.71 6.93 -0.11
CA ILE A 32 -1.20 5.57 -0.33
C ILE A 32 -0.34 5.51 -1.59
N MET A 33 -0.78 6.14 -2.68
CA MET A 33 -0.02 6.17 -3.93
C MET A 33 1.29 6.93 -3.78
N TYR A 34 1.29 8.09 -3.11
CA TYR A 34 2.50 8.87 -2.86
C TYR A 34 3.50 8.10 -2.00
N LEU A 35 3.05 7.38 -0.97
CA LEU A 35 3.91 6.53 -0.15
C LEU A 35 4.56 5.41 -0.99
N LEU A 36 3.78 4.72 -1.82
CA LEU A 36 4.30 3.66 -2.69
C LEU A 36 5.29 4.21 -3.72
N MET A 37 4.96 5.33 -4.37
CA MET A 37 5.84 6.01 -5.33
C MET A 37 7.13 6.49 -4.67
N TYR A 38 7.03 7.08 -3.48
CA TYR A 38 8.20 7.52 -2.72
C TYR A 38 9.10 6.35 -2.34
N ALA A 39 8.54 5.24 -1.83
CA ALA A 39 9.33 4.06 -1.50
C ALA A 39 9.98 3.40 -2.72
N ALA A 40 9.28 3.37 -3.86
CA ALA A 40 9.84 2.87 -5.12
C ALA A 40 10.98 3.78 -5.64
N LYS A 41 10.74 5.09 -5.69
CA LYS A 41 11.70 6.08 -6.20
C LYS A 41 12.98 6.15 -5.35
N ASN A 42 12.86 6.00 -4.03
CA ASN A 42 13.99 6.04 -3.11
C ASN A 42 14.54 4.65 -2.79
N GLU A 43 14.18 3.63 -3.59
CA GLU A 43 14.64 2.25 -3.45
C GLU A 43 14.59 1.71 -2.02
N LYS A 44 13.54 2.08 -1.25
CA LYS A 44 13.37 1.66 0.15
C LYS A 44 13.35 0.14 0.29
N ARG A 45 13.04 -0.57 -0.82
CA ARG A 45 13.15 -2.01 -0.92
C ARG A 45 13.79 -2.41 -2.26
N LYS A 46 14.76 -3.32 -2.19
CA LYS A 46 15.37 -3.95 -3.37
C LYS A 46 14.38 -4.88 -4.09
N ALA A 47 14.52 -4.97 -5.41
CA ALA A 47 13.78 -5.94 -6.22
C ALA A 47 14.20 -7.39 -5.87
N ILE A 48 13.24 -8.30 -5.90
CA ILE A 48 13.42 -9.71 -5.54
C ILE A 48 12.96 -10.58 -6.70
N ALA A 49 13.88 -11.36 -7.27
CA ALA A 49 13.58 -12.35 -8.31
C ALA A 49 13.24 -13.72 -7.71
N PHE A 50 12.50 -14.54 -8.47
CA PHE A 50 12.24 -15.96 -8.20
C PHE A 50 11.66 -16.31 -6.81
N LYS A 51 11.05 -15.36 -6.10
CA LYS A 51 10.32 -15.61 -4.86
C LYS A 51 8.81 -15.53 -5.05
N ARG A 52 8.09 -16.30 -4.22
CA ARG A 52 6.63 -16.22 -4.09
C ARG A 52 6.22 -14.88 -3.47
N LEU A 53 5.01 -14.45 -3.79
CA LEU A 53 4.42 -13.25 -3.21
C LEU A 53 4.15 -13.47 -1.72
N SER A 54 4.63 -12.53 -0.91
CA SER A 54 4.50 -12.55 0.54
C SER A 54 3.31 -11.71 0.99
N TYR A 55 2.55 -12.25 1.93
CA TYR A 55 1.39 -11.60 2.55
C TYR A 55 1.73 -11.19 3.97
N ARG A 56 0.95 -10.29 4.56
CA ARG A 56 1.14 -9.89 5.96
C ARG A 56 0.99 -11.09 6.88
N LYS A 57 1.63 -11.03 8.04
CA LYS A 57 1.43 -12.07 9.07
C LYS A 57 -0.04 -12.03 9.49
N ARG A 58 -0.65 -13.21 9.64
CA ARG A 58 -2.00 -13.31 10.21
C ARG A 58 -1.86 -13.07 11.70
N ASN A 59 -2.53 -12.04 12.21
CA ASN A 59 -2.64 -11.80 13.64
C ASN A 59 -4.12 -11.87 14.00
N THR A 60 -4.46 -12.68 15.00
CA THR A 60 -5.85 -12.87 15.48
C THR A 60 -6.37 -11.66 16.24
N GLU A 61 -5.48 -10.86 16.82
CA GLU A 61 -5.84 -9.65 17.58
C GLU A 61 -6.01 -8.42 16.68
N ASP A 62 -5.40 -8.44 15.49
CA ASP A 62 -5.42 -7.29 14.60
C ASP A 62 -6.70 -7.31 13.77
N SER A 63 -7.57 -6.33 14.01
CA SER A 63 -8.83 -6.15 13.28
C SER A 63 -8.59 -5.42 11.96
N TRP A 64 -9.21 -5.90 10.88
CA TRP A 64 -8.96 -5.42 9.52
C TRP A 64 -10.21 -4.74 8.97
N ARG A 65 -10.02 -3.64 8.24
CA ARG A 65 -11.11 -2.99 7.49
C ARG A 65 -10.83 -3.06 6.00
N ARG A 66 -11.87 -3.38 5.24
CA ARG A 66 -11.83 -3.37 3.78
C ARG A 66 -11.89 -1.91 3.31
N VAL A 67 -10.95 -1.55 2.45
CA VAL A 67 -10.84 -0.24 1.83
C VAL A 67 -11.02 -0.42 0.32
N HIS A 68 -11.95 0.34 -0.23
CA HIS A 68 -12.18 0.42 -1.68
C HIS A 68 -11.29 1.53 -2.24
N LEU A 69 -10.44 1.18 -3.21
CA LEU A 69 -9.54 2.09 -3.89
C LEU A 69 -10.01 2.22 -5.34
N VAL A 70 -10.31 3.45 -5.76
CA VAL A 70 -10.59 3.79 -7.15
C VAL A 70 -9.31 4.35 -7.74
N LEU A 71 -8.66 3.61 -8.63
CA LEU A 71 -7.34 3.92 -9.17
C LEU A 71 -7.43 4.41 -10.61
N TYR A 72 -6.47 5.24 -11.02
CA TYR A 72 -6.23 5.47 -12.45
C TYR A 72 -5.55 4.23 -13.04
N HIS A 73 -5.73 3.99 -14.32
CA HIS A 73 -5.09 2.87 -15.00
C HIS A 73 -3.56 2.83 -14.78
N SER A 74 -2.87 3.98 -14.88
CA SER A 74 -1.43 4.09 -14.64
C SER A 74 -1.03 3.74 -13.20
N GLU A 75 -1.83 4.12 -12.21
CA GLU A 75 -1.57 3.78 -10.80
C GLU A 75 -1.77 2.29 -10.53
N TYR A 76 -2.77 1.69 -11.18
CA TYR A 76 -3.02 0.27 -11.08
C TYR A 76 -1.85 -0.54 -11.65
N GLU A 77 -1.39 -0.21 -12.85
CA GLU A 77 -0.20 -0.84 -13.46
C GLU A 77 1.04 -0.64 -12.59
N PHE A 78 1.24 0.58 -12.07
CA PHE A 78 2.34 0.85 -11.13
C PHE A 78 2.26 -0.05 -9.88
N ILE A 79 1.08 -0.21 -9.29
CA ILE A 79 0.88 -1.13 -8.15
C ILE A 79 1.23 -2.57 -8.55
N LEU A 80 0.86 -3.02 -9.75
CA LEU A 80 1.22 -4.35 -10.24
C LEU A 80 2.73 -4.54 -10.34
N ASP A 81 3.45 -3.54 -10.84
CA ASP A 81 4.91 -3.56 -10.92
C ASP A 81 5.55 -3.61 -9.54
N VAL A 82 5.11 -2.76 -8.61
CA VAL A 82 5.59 -2.77 -7.21
C VAL A 82 5.38 -4.15 -6.59
N LYS A 83 4.18 -4.74 -6.74
CA LYS A 83 3.89 -6.09 -6.22
C LYS A 83 4.80 -7.15 -6.86
N LYS A 84 5.07 -7.04 -8.17
CA LYS A 84 5.88 -7.99 -8.93
C LYS A 84 7.36 -7.91 -8.54
N LEU A 85 7.89 -6.71 -8.34
CA LEU A 85 9.29 -6.46 -7.98
C LEU A 85 9.56 -6.74 -6.50
N TRP A 86 8.67 -6.31 -5.60
CA TRP A 86 8.87 -6.48 -4.17
C TRP A 86 8.40 -7.82 -3.63
N LYS A 87 7.66 -8.58 -4.44
CA LYS A 87 7.05 -9.87 -4.08
C LYS A 87 6.17 -9.73 -2.84
N MET A 88 5.30 -8.72 -2.84
CA MET A 88 4.40 -8.38 -1.74
C MET A 88 2.97 -8.18 -2.23
N SER A 89 1.99 -8.50 -1.37
CA SER A 89 0.61 -8.06 -1.60
C SER A 89 0.51 -6.54 -1.39
N LEU A 90 -0.49 -5.89 -2.02
CA LEU A 90 -0.69 -4.44 -1.86
C LEU A 90 -0.81 -4.04 -0.39
N ALA A 91 -1.60 -4.78 0.39
CA ALA A 91 -1.75 -4.54 1.82
C ALA A 91 -0.43 -4.62 2.59
N ARG A 92 0.47 -5.54 2.20
CA ARG A 92 1.81 -5.65 2.79
C ARG A 92 2.74 -4.52 2.31
N CYS A 93 2.60 -4.07 1.07
CA CYS A 93 3.33 -2.88 0.60
C CYS A 93 2.94 -1.64 1.41
N ILE A 94 1.65 -1.46 1.71
CA ILE A 94 1.15 -0.33 2.52
C ILE A 94 1.73 -0.40 3.94
N GLU A 95 1.65 -1.55 4.60
CA GLU A 95 2.26 -1.78 5.92
C GLU A 95 3.76 -1.48 5.91
N PHE A 96 4.49 -2.01 4.92
CA PHE A 96 5.91 -1.72 4.74
C PHE A 96 6.19 -0.21 4.59
N CYS A 97 5.36 0.51 3.84
CA CYS A 97 5.54 1.95 3.66
C CYS A 97 5.29 2.71 4.96
N ILE A 98 4.30 2.32 5.75
CA ILE A 98 4.06 2.92 7.07
C ILE A 98 5.29 2.69 7.96
N ASP A 99 5.78 1.45 8.06
CA ASP A 99 6.89 1.10 8.96
C ASP A 99 8.25 1.71 8.57
N ASN A 100 8.44 2.13 7.31
CA ASN A 100 9.77 2.52 6.78
C ASN A 100 9.81 3.96 6.22
N ILE A 101 8.70 4.69 6.24
CA ILE A 101 8.59 6.05 5.68
C ILE A 101 7.95 7.00 6.68
N LEU A 102 6.88 6.58 7.35
CA LEU A 102 6.18 7.35 8.38
C LEU A 102 6.79 7.08 9.76
#